data_AF-A0A8J5INE2-F1
#
_entry.id   AF-A0A8J5INE2-F1
#
_cell.length_a   1.000
_cell.length_b   1.000
_cell.length_c   1.000
_cell.angle_alpha   90.00
_cell.angle_beta   90.00
_cell.angle_gamma   90.00
#
_symmetry.space_group_name_H-M   'P 1'
#
loop_
_entity.id
_entity.type
_entity.pdbx_description
1 polymer ?
#
loop_
_entity_poly.entity_id
_entity_poly.type
_entity_poly.pdbx_seq_one_letter_code
_entity_poly.pdbx_strand_id
1 'polypeptide(L)'
;MKTAFVTLLATSTGCVVLSPSVHAMPIYVSRIPNGENVPGVKALGHEDTIGEETTRNVFGIAFEEVGMEWSKELCEADSDEDGQTNGQELGDPCCIWKEDDTAQWTKGVSHPGDGSKKSDSSRWALIDCEVVRAQAEAKAEAEADAEASKNSPDGGEDGEVDISMGSSVDTSASVREGFCTSLLFVAIIPTALLMLW
;
A
#
# COMPACT_ATOMS: atom_id res chain seq x y z
N MET A 1 6.88 50.86 68.13
CA MET A 1 6.41 49.55 67.61
C MET A 1 6.71 49.54 66.11
N LYS A 2 7.62 48.69 65.64
CA LYS A 2 8.04 48.64 64.23
C LYS A 2 7.21 47.57 63.53
N THR A 3 6.32 47.98 62.63
CA THR A 3 5.54 47.09 61.77
C THR A 3 6.46 46.56 60.66
N ALA A 4 6.65 45.25 60.62
CA ALA A 4 7.36 44.57 59.54
C ALA A 4 6.37 44.23 58.43
N PHE A 5 6.65 44.68 57.21
CA PHE A 5 5.94 44.24 56.00
C PHE A 5 6.63 42.99 55.47
N VAL A 6 5.90 41.88 55.42
CA VAL A 6 6.36 40.63 54.80
C VAL A 6 5.82 40.60 53.38
N THR A 7 6.70 40.79 52.40
CA THR A 7 6.35 40.68 50.97
C THR A 7 6.46 39.22 50.54
N LEU A 8 5.33 38.60 50.22
CA LEU A 8 5.27 37.23 49.73
C LEU A 8 5.54 37.23 48.21
N LEU A 9 6.70 36.74 47.77
CA LEU A 9 7.01 36.53 46.36
C LEU A 9 6.34 35.22 45.90
N ALA A 10 5.26 35.33 45.14
CA ALA A 10 4.63 34.20 44.47
C ALA A 10 5.46 33.83 43.23
N THR A 11 6.24 32.75 43.30
CA THR A 11 6.91 32.18 42.13
C THR A 11 5.91 31.36 41.34
N SER A 12 5.42 31.91 40.21
CA SER A 12 4.60 31.17 39.26
C SER A 12 5.48 30.20 38.47
N THR A 13 5.42 28.91 38.80
CA THR A 13 6.01 27.86 37.97
C THR A 13 5.08 27.64 36.78
N GLY A 14 5.39 28.27 35.64
CA GLY A 14 4.65 28.07 34.40
C GLY A 14 4.82 26.63 33.92
N CYS A 15 3.72 25.87 33.89
CA CYS A 15 3.69 24.53 33.30
C CYS A 15 3.76 24.67 31.78
N VAL A 16 4.87 24.24 31.17
CA VAL A 16 5.03 24.21 29.71
C VAL A 16 4.16 23.07 29.18
N VAL A 17 3.00 23.39 28.62
CA VAL A 17 2.18 22.45 27.86
C VAL A 17 2.90 22.19 26.53
N LEU A 18 3.52 21.01 26.43
CA LEU A 18 4.02 20.49 25.16
C LEU A 18 2.81 19.99 24.37
N SER A 19 2.35 20.75 23.38
CA SER A 19 1.38 20.26 22.41
C SER A 19 2.07 19.17 21.57
N PRO A 20 1.59 17.91 21.56
CA PRO A 20 2.10 16.92 20.62
C PRO A 20 1.72 17.35 19.21
N SER A 21 2.72 17.66 18.37
CA SER A 21 2.48 17.76 16.93
C SER A 21 2.17 16.37 16.41
N VAL A 22 0.94 16.15 15.97
CA VAL A 22 0.56 14.91 15.30
C VAL A 22 0.80 15.15 13.82
N HIS A 23 1.88 14.57 13.29
CA HIS A 23 2.10 14.58 11.85
C HIS A 23 1.20 13.53 11.23
N ALA A 24 0.39 13.91 10.25
CA ALA A 24 -0.13 12.95 9.28
C ALA A 24 1.01 12.09 8.75
N MET A 25 0.74 10.79 8.62
CA MET A 25 1.71 9.80 8.15
C MET A 25 1.67 9.79 6.62
N PRO A 26 2.64 10.41 5.92
CA PRO A 26 2.57 10.56 4.46
C PRO A 26 2.55 9.21 3.72
N ILE A 27 3.02 8.13 4.35
CA ILE A 27 2.98 6.77 3.80
C ILE A 27 1.55 6.30 3.46
N TYR A 28 0.51 6.78 4.14
CA TYR A 28 -0.85 6.36 3.81
C TYR A 28 -1.37 7.05 2.55
N VAL A 29 -0.82 8.22 2.21
CA VAL A 29 -1.23 8.95 1.02
C VAL A 29 -0.72 8.26 -0.25
N SER A 30 0.47 7.61 -0.19
CA SER A 30 0.98 6.80 -1.30
C SER A 30 0.20 5.50 -1.52
N ARG A 31 -0.50 5.01 -0.49
CA ARG A 31 -1.28 3.77 -0.54
C ARG A 31 -2.67 3.94 -1.12
N ILE A 32 -3.03 5.13 -1.58
CA ILE A 32 -4.35 5.46 -2.11
C ILE A 32 -4.17 6.04 -3.50
N PRO A 33 -4.93 5.59 -4.53
CA PRO A 33 -4.83 6.18 -5.86
C PRO A 33 -5.14 7.67 -5.78
N ASN A 34 -4.29 8.49 -6.39
CA ASN A 34 -4.43 9.94 -6.37
C ASN A 34 -4.52 10.58 -4.97
N GLY A 35 -4.00 9.94 -3.92
CA GLY A 35 -4.07 10.45 -2.55
C GLY A 35 -3.52 11.87 -2.37
N GLU A 36 -2.51 12.25 -3.15
CA GLU A 36 -1.93 13.62 -3.18
C GLU A 36 -2.54 14.54 -4.24
N ASN A 37 -3.40 14.02 -5.12
CA ASN A 37 -3.90 14.72 -6.31
C ASN A 37 -5.31 15.28 -6.14
N VAL A 38 -5.95 15.07 -4.98
CA VAL A 38 -7.26 15.66 -4.67
C VAL A 38 -7.10 17.17 -4.45
N PRO A 39 -7.85 18.03 -5.19
CA PRO A 39 -7.63 19.47 -5.16
C PRO A 39 -7.78 20.08 -3.76
N GLY A 40 -6.70 20.72 -3.28
CA GLY A 40 -6.70 21.43 -2.00
C GLY A 40 -6.56 20.54 -0.76
N VAL A 41 -6.29 19.24 -0.94
CA VAL A 41 -6.28 18.25 0.14
C VAL A 41 -4.90 17.60 0.20
N LYS A 42 -4.24 17.70 1.34
CA LYS A 42 -2.93 17.06 1.62
C LYS A 42 -3.06 15.79 2.46
N ALA A 43 -4.08 15.72 3.30
CA ALA A 43 -4.36 14.62 4.20
C ALA A 43 -5.79 14.13 3.95
N LEU A 44 -5.94 13.25 2.95
CA LEU A 44 -7.25 12.83 2.42
C LEU A 44 -8.17 12.17 3.45
N GLY A 45 -7.61 11.45 4.42
CA GLY A 45 -8.38 10.79 5.48
C GLY A 45 -8.72 11.67 6.69
N HIS A 46 -8.36 12.96 6.69
CA HIS A 46 -8.51 13.85 7.85
C HIS A 46 -9.58 14.93 7.59
N GLU A 47 -10.26 15.37 8.64
CA GLU A 47 -11.28 16.44 8.54
C GLU A 47 -10.66 17.80 8.16
N ASP A 48 -9.45 18.09 8.64
CA ASP A 48 -8.76 19.35 8.40
C ASP A 48 -8.10 19.45 7.00
N THR A 49 -8.09 18.35 6.24
CA THR A 49 -7.45 18.18 4.92
C THR A 49 -5.94 18.44 4.88
N ILE A 50 -5.31 18.85 5.99
CA ILE A 50 -3.90 19.23 6.07
C ILE A 50 -3.09 18.31 6.97
N GLY A 51 -3.76 17.54 7.84
CA GLY A 51 -3.13 16.51 8.67
C GLY A 51 -2.44 17.06 9.92
N GLU A 52 -2.89 18.20 10.43
CA GLU A 52 -2.48 18.77 11.71
C GLU A 52 -3.31 18.21 12.88
N GLU A 53 -4.55 17.81 12.60
CA GLU A 53 -5.46 17.16 13.55
C GLU A 53 -5.53 15.64 13.35
N THR A 54 -5.94 14.93 14.41
CA THR A 54 -6.11 13.46 14.38
C THR A 54 -7.50 13.01 13.96
N THR A 55 -8.45 13.94 13.87
CA THR A 55 -9.84 13.61 13.54
C THR A 55 -9.92 13.18 12.09
N ARG A 56 -10.46 11.97 11.88
CA ARG A 56 -10.63 11.37 10.56
C ARG A 56 -12.01 11.65 10.03
N ASN A 57 -12.08 11.94 8.73
CA ASN A 57 -13.35 12.00 8.02
C ASN A 57 -13.88 10.58 7.76
N VAL A 58 -15.07 10.47 7.17
CA VAL A 58 -15.74 9.18 6.92
C VAL A 58 -14.90 8.22 6.05
N PHE A 59 -14.21 8.74 5.04
CA PHE A 59 -13.29 7.94 4.22
C PHE A 59 -12.07 7.46 5.03
N GLY A 60 -11.47 8.32 5.85
CA GLY A 60 -10.34 7.95 6.70
C GLY A 60 -10.69 6.89 7.76
N ILE A 61 -11.93 6.89 8.24
CA ILE A 61 -12.47 5.84 9.11
C ILE A 61 -12.60 4.54 8.32
N ALA A 62 -13.25 4.55 7.15
CA ALA A 62 -13.37 3.37 6.30
C ALA A 62 -12.01 2.78 5.88
N PHE A 63 -11.03 3.65 5.58
CA PHE A 63 -9.66 3.25 5.28
C PHE A 63 -8.98 2.56 6.48
N GLU A 64 -9.19 3.05 7.71
CA GLU A 64 -8.70 2.36 8.91
C GLU A 64 -9.37 0.98 9.09
N GLU A 65 -10.68 0.88 8.87
CA GLU A 65 -11.45 -0.35 9.07
C GLU A 65 -10.96 -1.50 8.17
N VAL A 66 -10.49 -1.19 6.97
CA VAL A 66 -9.89 -2.17 6.05
C VAL A 66 -8.38 -2.36 6.23
N GLY A 67 -7.80 -1.83 7.31
CA GLY A 67 -6.38 -2.03 7.64
C GLY A 67 -5.42 -1.01 7.03
N MET A 68 -5.91 0.14 6.59
CA MET A 68 -5.12 1.23 5.97
C MET A 68 -4.42 0.77 4.68
N GLU A 69 -5.16 0.02 3.87
CA GLU A 69 -4.77 -0.46 2.55
C GLU A 69 -5.89 -0.15 1.54
N TRP A 70 -5.51 0.08 0.27
CA TRP A 70 -6.47 0.21 -0.82
C TRP A 70 -7.04 -1.16 -1.19
N SER A 71 -7.96 -1.64 -0.37
CA SER A 71 -8.65 -2.90 -0.59
C SER A 71 -9.76 -2.75 -1.63
N LYS A 72 -10.16 -3.87 -2.24
CA LYS A 72 -11.33 -3.90 -3.12
C LYS A 72 -12.61 -3.46 -2.40
N GLU A 73 -12.75 -3.83 -1.14
CA GLU A 73 -13.88 -3.42 -0.29
C GLU A 73 -13.94 -1.90 -0.13
N LEU A 74 -12.82 -1.26 0.20
CA LEU A 74 -12.77 0.19 0.29
C LEU A 74 -13.00 0.83 -1.07
N CYS A 75 -12.36 0.35 -2.13
CA CYS A 75 -12.53 0.92 -3.46
C CYS A 75 -14.00 0.90 -3.96
N GLU A 76 -14.74 -0.17 -3.66
CA GLU A 76 -16.15 -0.33 -4.05
C GLU A 76 -17.13 0.38 -3.08
N ALA A 77 -16.69 0.77 -1.88
CA ALA A 77 -17.50 1.48 -0.92
C ALA A 77 -17.79 2.93 -1.37
N ASP A 78 -18.96 3.44 -0.97
CA ASP A 78 -19.38 4.84 -1.09
C ASP A 78 -19.36 5.44 0.33
N SER A 79 -18.19 5.94 0.75
CA SER A 79 -17.94 6.26 2.17
C SER A 79 -18.73 7.46 2.66
N ASP A 80 -19.05 8.41 1.78
CA ASP A 80 -19.76 9.64 2.09
C ASP A 80 -21.22 9.66 1.60
N GLU A 81 -21.70 8.52 1.11
CA GLU A 81 -23.07 8.23 0.69
C GLU A 81 -23.58 9.18 -0.42
N ASP A 82 -22.68 9.63 -1.30
CA ASP A 82 -23.03 10.54 -2.36
C ASP A 82 -23.57 9.82 -3.62
N GLY A 83 -23.38 8.51 -3.72
CA GLY A 83 -23.71 7.67 -4.87
C GLY A 83 -22.55 7.37 -5.81
N GLN A 84 -21.31 7.72 -5.44
CA GLN A 84 -20.09 7.32 -6.13
C GLN A 84 -19.25 6.42 -5.24
N THR A 85 -18.56 5.46 -5.84
CA THR A 85 -17.58 4.68 -5.06
C THR A 85 -16.29 5.46 -4.88
N ASN A 86 -15.55 5.17 -3.81
CA ASN A 86 -14.24 5.75 -3.55
C ASN A 86 -13.31 5.58 -4.77
N GLY A 87 -13.39 4.44 -5.46
CA GLY A 87 -12.67 4.17 -6.69
C GLY A 87 -13.08 5.07 -7.87
N GLN A 88 -14.36 5.36 -8.04
CA GLN A 88 -14.81 6.32 -9.07
C GLN A 88 -14.28 7.73 -8.78
N GLU A 89 -14.19 8.11 -7.53
CA GLU A 89 -13.71 9.44 -7.16
C GLU A 89 -12.20 9.58 -7.26
N LEU A 90 -11.47 8.54 -6.87
CA LEU A 90 -10.01 8.53 -6.81
C LEU A 90 -9.35 7.95 -8.07
N GLY A 91 -10.12 7.64 -9.11
CA GLY A 91 -9.59 7.25 -10.41
C GLY A 91 -9.27 5.77 -10.59
N ASP A 92 -9.82 4.91 -9.75
CA ASP A 92 -9.78 3.45 -9.87
C ASP A 92 -11.19 2.84 -9.86
N PRO A 93 -12.03 3.08 -10.88
CA PRO A 93 -13.42 2.62 -10.90
C PRO A 93 -13.57 1.09 -10.99
N CYS A 94 -12.50 0.37 -11.28
CA CYS A 94 -12.50 -1.08 -11.41
C CYS A 94 -11.75 -1.79 -10.29
N CYS A 95 -11.25 -1.05 -9.30
CA CYS A 95 -10.60 -1.61 -8.11
C CYS A 95 -9.44 -2.53 -8.44
N ILE A 96 -8.60 -2.10 -9.38
CA ILE A 96 -7.41 -2.84 -9.84
C ILE A 96 -6.11 -2.14 -9.50
N TRP A 97 -6.17 -0.88 -9.05
CA TRP A 97 -4.98 -0.10 -8.75
C TRP A 97 -4.20 -0.73 -7.60
N LYS A 98 -2.88 -0.70 -7.71
CA LYS A 98 -1.92 -1.09 -6.67
C LYS A 98 -0.96 0.06 -6.40
N GLU A 99 -0.31 0.04 -5.24
CA GLU A 99 0.74 1.01 -4.92
C GLU A 99 1.76 1.10 -6.06
N ASP A 100 2.13 2.33 -6.41
CA ASP A 100 2.97 2.71 -7.57
C ASP A 100 2.34 2.57 -8.98
N ASP A 101 1.13 2.03 -9.12
CA ASP A 101 0.43 2.03 -10.42
C ASP A 101 -0.06 3.44 -10.80
N THR A 102 -0.29 3.64 -12.10
CA THR A 102 -1.04 4.81 -12.57
C THR A 102 -2.53 4.49 -12.56
N ALA A 103 -3.30 5.29 -11.81
CA ALA A 103 -4.76 5.22 -11.80
C ALA A 103 -5.35 5.48 -13.21
N GLN A 104 -6.58 4.99 -13.47
CA GLN A 104 -7.25 5.13 -14.77
C GLN A 104 -7.40 6.60 -15.19
N TRP A 105 -7.54 7.51 -14.22
CA TRP A 105 -7.33 8.94 -14.43
C TRP A 105 -6.70 9.58 -13.20
N THR A 106 -6.04 10.71 -13.43
CA THR A 106 -5.36 11.50 -12.39
C THR A 106 -5.87 12.93 -12.29
N LYS A 107 -6.85 13.29 -13.13
CA LYS A 107 -7.44 14.63 -13.18
C LYS A 107 -8.94 14.52 -13.02
N GLY A 108 -9.53 15.53 -12.38
CA GLY A 108 -10.97 15.54 -12.10
C GLY A 108 -11.37 14.45 -11.11
N VAL A 109 -10.47 14.14 -10.17
CA VAL A 109 -10.76 13.35 -8.97
C VAL A 109 -11.50 14.21 -7.94
N SER A 110 -12.22 13.56 -7.02
CA SER A 110 -12.98 14.21 -5.94
C SER A 110 -12.59 13.67 -4.56
N HIS A 111 -13.24 14.19 -3.52
CA HIS A 111 -12.89 13.91 -2.13
C HIS A 111 -13.88 12.88 -1.56
N PRO A 112 -13.48 11.61 -1.35
CA PRO A 112 -14.39 10.51 -1.00
C PRO A 112 -14.94 10.53 0.42
N GLY A 113 -14.59 11.57 1.18
CA GLY A 113 -15.14 11.83 2.51
C GLY A 113 -15.98 13.11 2.58
N ASP A 114 -16.34 13.71 1.45
CA ASP A 114 -17.12 14.95 1.35
C ASP A 114 -18.10 14.83 0.17
N GLY A 115 -19.32 14.35 0.44
CA GLY A 115 -20.34 14.10 -0.60
C GLY A 115 -20.84 15.35 -1.34
N SER A 116 -20.32 16.54 -1.02
CA SER A 116 -20.49 17.75 -1.84
C SER A 116 -19.50 17.81 -3.03
N LYS A 117 -18.50 16.93 -3.06
CA LYS A 117 -17.43 16.87 -4.05
C LYS A 117 -17.61 15.63 -4.91
N LYS A 118 -18.08 15.83 -6.14
CA LYS A 118 -18.30 14.72 -7.07
C LYS A 118 -17.34 14.73 -8.24
N SER A 119 -16.95 13.56 -8.70
CA SER A 119 -16.27 13.38 -9.98
C SER A 119 -17.29 13.36 -11.12
N ASP A 120 -16.82 13.59 -12.35
CA ASP A 120 -17.69 13.55 -13.53
C ASP A 120 -17.99 12.09 -13.92
N SER A 121 -19.26 11.69 -13.78
CA SER A 121 -19.70 10.31 -14.03
C SER A 121 -19.53 9.84 -15.47
N SER A 122 -19.35 10.76 -16.43
CA SER A 122 -19.03 10.38 -17.80
C SER A 122 -17.69 9.64 -17.93
N ARG A 123 -16.81 9.75 -16.92
CA ARG A 123 -15.50 9.08 -16.88
C ARG A 123 -15.59 7.56 -16.81
N TRP A 124 -16.60 7.02 -16.13
CA TRP A 124 -16.81 5.58 -15.99
C TRP A 124 -18.07 5.06 -16.69
N ALA A 125 -18.84 5.94 -17.34
CA ALA A 125 -20.08 5.55 -18.03
C ALA A 125 -19.90 4.46 -19.10
N LEU A 126 -18.70 4.34 -19.68
CA LEU A 126 -18.38 3.36 -20.74
C LEU A 126 -17.27 2.39 -20.34
N ILE A 127 -16.86 2.38 -19.06
CA ILE A 127 -15.81 1.48 -18.59
C ILE A 127 -16.40 0.10 -18.35
N ASP A 128 -15.83 -0.89 -19.02
CA ASP A 128 -16.08 -2.31 -18.76
C ASP A 128 -14.96 -2.85 -17.86
N CYS A 129 -15.28 -3.04 -16.58
CA CYS A 129 -14.28 -3.49 -15.60
C CYS A 129 -13.83 -4.94 -15.81
N GLU A 130 -14.58 -5.74 -16.56
CA GLU A 130 -14.16 -7.09 -16.91
C GLU A 130 -13.03 -7.05 -17.93
N VAL A 131 -13.16 -6.18 -18.95
CA VAL A 131 -12.10 -5.93 -19.94
C VAL A 131 -10.87 -5.29 -19.30
N VAL A 132 -11.08 -4.29 -18.44
CA VAL A 132 -9.98 -3.59 -17.74
C VAL A 132 -9.17 -4.56 -16.87
N ARG A 133 -9.83 -5.41 -16.08
CA ARG A 133 -9.15 -6.44 -15.28
C ARG A 133 -8.36 -7.40 -16.15
N ALA A 134 -8.95 -7.89 -17.25
CA ALA A 134 -8.27 -8.81 -18.17
C ALA A 134 -7.02 -8.17 -18.80
N GLN A 135 -7.09 -6.88 -19.16
CA GLN A 135 -5.92 -6.15 -19.68
C GLN A 135 -4.83 -5.97 -18.62
N ALA A 136 -5.20 -5.69 -17.37
CA ALA A 136 -4.25 -5.58 -16.26
C ALA A 136 -3.56 -6.93 -15.96
N GLU A 137 -4.32 -8.02 -15.97
CA GLU A 137 -3.79 -9.38 -15.80
C GLU A 137 -2.80 -9.74 -16.92
N ALA A 138 -3.14 -9.46 -18.19
CA ALA A 138 -2.25 -9.71 -19.33
C ALA A 138 -0.98 -8.84 -19.31
N LYS A 139 -1.07 -7.58 -18.88
CA LYS A 139 0.10 -6.70 -18.71
C LYS A 139 1.04 -7.26 -17.63
N ALA A 140 0.50 -7.68 -16.50
CA ALA A 140 1.30 -8.25 -15.41
C ALA A 140 2.02 -9.53 -15.83
N GLU A 141 1.38 -10.39 -16.62
CA GLU A 141 2.01 -11.59 -17.18
C GLU A 141 3.17 -11.24 -18.13
N ALA A 142 2.96 -10.28 -19.04
CA ALA A 142 4.00 -9.82 -19.95
C ALA A 142 5.20 -9.17 -19.23
N GLU A 143 4.95 -8.42 -18.15
CA GLU A 143 5.98 -7.82 -17.32
C GLU A 143 6.79 -8.88 -16.54
N ALA A 144 6.12 -9.91 -16.03
CA ALA A 144 6.77 -11.03 -15.36
C ALA A 144 7.68 -11.82 -16.32
N ASP A 145 7.22 -12.09 -17.54
CA ASP A 145 8.03 -12.75 -18.58
C ASP A 145 9.24 -11.91 -19.00
N ALA A 146 9.07 -10.59 -19.11
CA ALA A 146 10.15 -9.67 -19.45
C ALA A 146 11.22 -9.60 -18.34
N GLU A 147 10.82 -9.61 -17.06
CA GLU A 147 11.75 -9.67 -15.93
C GLU A 147 12.47 -11.03 -15.85
N ALA A 148 11.77 -12.14 -16.11
CA ALA A 148 12.39 -13.47 -16.17
C ALA A 148 13.47 -13.57 -17.27
N SER A 149 13.26 -12.92 -18.42
CA SER A 149 14.25 -12.90 -19.51
C SER A 149 15.52 -12.11 -19.18
N LYS A 150 15.47 -11.14 -18.27
CA LYS A 150 16.66 -10.33 -17.88
C LYS A 150 17.56 -11.04 -16.87
N ASN A 151 17.02 -11.99 -16.10
CA ASN A 151 17.76 -12.71 -15.07
C ASN A 151 18.37 -14.04 -15.56
N SER A 152 18.29 -14.34 -16.86
CA SER A 152 19.00 -15.48 -17.44
C SER A 152 20.51 -15.19 -17.43
N PRO A 153 21.36 -16.03 -16.79
CA PRO A 153 22.80 -15.82 -16.79
C PRO A 153 23.32 -15.91 -18.23
N ASP A 154 23.97 -14.85 -18.70
CA ASP A 154 24.80 -14.88 -19.89
C ASP A 154 25.95 -15.87 -19.66
N GLY A 155 25.74 -17.11 -20.11
CA GLY A 155 26.80 -18.09 -20.28
C GLY A 155 27.65 -17.63 -21.44
N GLY A 156 28.69 -16.86 -21.12
CA GLY A 156 29.65 -16.34 -22.08
C GLY A 156 30.12 -17.42 -23.06
N GLU A 157 30.05 -17.04 -24.33
CA GLU A 157 30.49 -17.79 -25.50
C GLU A 157 31.93 -18.30 -25.36
N ASP A 158 32.07 -19.53 -25.82
CA ASP A 158 33.22 -20.34 -26.15
C ASP A 158 34.33 -19.62 -26.93
N GLY A 159 35.47 -19.41 -26.26
CA GLY A 159 36.77 -19.34 -26.92
C GLY A 159 37.32 -20.76 -27.14
N GLU A 160 37.10 -21.33 -28.32
CA GLU A 160 37.67 -22.60 -28.75
C GLU A 160 39.21 -22.46 -28.88
N VAL A 161 39.97 -23.15 -28.02
CA VAL A 161 41.40 -23.42 -28.24
C VAL A 161 41.61 -24.93 -28.21
N ASP A 162 41.79 -25.46 -29.41
CA ASP A 162 42.06 -26.85 -29.72
C ASP A 162 43.54 -27.15 -29.45
N ILE A 163 43.86 -27.98 -28.43
CA ILE A 163 45.14 -28.69 -28.33
C ILE A 163 44.91 -30.11 -27.82
N SER A 164 45.23 -31.07 -28.68
CA SER A 164 45.14 -32.50 -28.46
C SER A 164 46.34 -33.09 -27.71
N MET A 165 46.07 -34.23 -27.05
CA MET A 165 46.93 -35.33 -26.59
C MET A 165 47.74 -35.21 -25.29
N GLY A 166 47.35 -36.02 -24.32
CA GLY A 166 48.19 -36.44 -23.19
C GLY A 166 47.51 -37.51 -22.34
N SER A 167 48.02 -38.73 -22.45
CA SER A 167 47.43 -39.98 -21.96
C SER A 167 47.48 -40.18 -20.44
N SER A 168 46.57 -41.04 -19.98
CA SER A 168 46.68 -42.02 -18.86
C SER A 168 46.19 -41.62 -17.45
N VAL A 169 45.13 -42.35 -17.05
CA VAL A 169 44.78 -42.93 -15.73
C VAL A 169 44.95 -42.07 -14.46
N ASP A 170 43.85 -41.89 -13.71
CA ASP A 170 43.66 -42.70 -12.51
C ASP A 170 42.23 -42.67 -11.95
N THR A 171 41.96 -43.71 -11.17
CA THR A 171 40.68 -44.18 -10.62
C THR A 171 40.24 -43.40 -9.37
N SER A 172 38.94 -43.08 -9.24
CA SER A 172 38.08 -43.47 -8.08
C SER A 172 36.77 -42.68 -7.98
N ALA A 173 35.69 -43.46 -7.87
CA ALA A 173 34.42 -43.28 -7.14
C ALA A 173 33.98 -41.88 -6.67
N SER A 174 32.71 -41.55 -6.92
CA SER A 174 31.68 -41.61 -5.87
C SER A 174 30.30 -41.18 -6.43
N VAL A 175 29.31 -42.04 -6.22
CA VAL A 175 27.89 -41.82 -6.49
C VAL A 175 27.36 -40.73 -5.57
N ARG A 176 26.69 -39.69 -6.11
CA ARG A 176 25.71 -38.91 -5.34
C ARG A 176 24.51 -38.53 -6.20
N GLU A 177 23.39 -39.15 -5.85
CA GLU A 177 22.04 -38.68 -6.12
C GLU A 177 21.76 -37.34 -5.44
N GLY A 178 20.89 -36.54 -6.04
CA GLY A 178 20.26 -35.35 -5.46
C GLY A 178 18.98 -35.07 -6.24
N PHE A 179 17.92 -35.84 -6.01
CA PHE A 179 16.84 -35.61 -5.03
C PHE A 179 15.99 -34.38 -5.36
N CYS A 180 14.93 -34.66 -6.13
CA CYS A 180 13.72 -33.86 -6.30
C CYS A 180 12.95 -33.86 -4.97
N THR A 181 12.73 -32.70 -4.36
CA THR A 181 11.82 -32.58 -3.21
C THR A 181 10.65 -31.68 -3.55
N SER A 182 9.53 -32.35 -3.83
CA SER A 182 8.19 -31.80 -3.79
C SER A 182 7.85 -31.19 -2.43
N LEU A 183 7.08 -30.10 -2.54
CA LEU A 183 6.10 -29.54 -1.62
C LEU A 183 5.53 -30.54 -0.58
N LEU A 184 5.57 -30.14 0.69
CA LEU A 184 4.54 -30.48 1.68
C LEU A 184 4.32 -29.28 2.60
N PHE A 185 3.23 -28.55 2.37
CA PHE A 185 2.62 -27.65 3.35
C PHE A 185 2.03 -28.50 4.48
N VAL A 186 2.49 -28.30 5.71
CA VAL A 186 1.81 -28.83 6.91
C VAL A 186 0.94 -27.72 7.48
N ALA A 187 -0.37 -27.93 7.36
CA ALA A 187 -1.40 -27.13 8.01
C ALA A 187 -1.29 -27.24 9.53
N ILE A 188 -1.18 -26.12 10.23
CA ILE A 188 -1.35 -26.05 11.69
C ILE A 188 -2.81 -25.71 11.94
N ILE A 189 -3.58 -26.72 12.37
CA ILE A 189 -4.95 -26.58 12.86
C ILE A 189 -4.86 -26.13 14.33
N PRO A 190 -5.43 -24.99 14.74
CA PRO A 190 -5.62 -24.69 16.15
C PRO A 190 -6.74 -25.58 16.69
N THR A 191 -6.38 -26.60 17.47
CA THR A 191 -7.33 -27.40 18.24
C THR A 191 -7.93 -26.53 19.35
N ALA A 192 -9.21 -26.22 19.19
CA ALA A 192 -10.09 -25.80 20.28
C ALA A 192 -10.12 -26.88 21.37
N LEU A 193 -9.87 -26.49 22.62
CA LEU A 193 -10.20 -27.28 23.79
C LEU A 193 -11.05 -26.44 24.75
N LEU A 194 -12.31 -26.87 24.87
CA LEU A 194 -13.28 -26.48 25.89
C LEU A 194 -12.84 -26.98 27.26
N MET A 195 -12.83 -26.11 28.28
CA MET A 195 -13.11 -26.39 29.70
C MET A 195 -13.52 -25.04 30.33
N LEU A 196 -14.81 -24.72 30.51
CA LEU A 196 -15.56 -24.89 31.77
C LEU A 196 -14.78 -24.48 33.04
N TRP A 197 -14.90 -23.21 33.42
CA TRP A 197 -15.48 -22.76 34.69
C TRP A 197 -15.79 -21.26 34.64
#